data_AF-A0A9N8F3E5-F1
#
_entry.id   AF-A0A9N8F3E5-F1
#
_cell.length_a   1.000
_cell.length_b   1.000
_cell.length_c   1.000
_cell.angle_alpha   90.00
_cell.angle_beta   90.00
_cell.angle_gamma   90.00
#
_symmetry.space_group_name_H-M   'P 1'
#
loop_
_entity.id
_entity.type
_entity.pdbx_description
1 polymer ?
#
loop_
_entity_poly.entity_id
_entity_poly.type
_entity_poly.pdbx_seq_one_letter_code
_entity_poly.pdbx_strand_id
1 'polypeptide(L)'
;MRLFIVLLSLLAPRGGHGLSSNGLKTFKSSVSRLQKQITKKPKAPEPPLLERIGLESNTEPKTFQFLFQQIPDLLTASFPLLFRLGTGMFSDGYSISLGPRDDKRYTVLALGNSQIREISTTIKYSKQNLPIMLYEFEGCPFCRKVREAVSMLSLEVTFLPCPNGETNFRQNLTTTTPFLVDPNTGVQMAESDDIINYLYRVYGSTKSKIPKTLNPDNPLVPLSAALGLLPRIARGTTYRASNVPETPLVVWLYEGSPFCKIVRERLVELGLPHTQISCPRGSYNRDRLFDQTGGKFQVPYLEDPNTDVKLFESAAIIEYLEKVYGLPEPNVKYL
;
A
#
# COMPACT_ATOMS: atom_id res chain seq x y z
N MET A 1 -38.00 10.45 22.69
CA MET A 1 -38.82 9.58 21.81
C MET A 1 -40.33 9.66 22.09
N ARG A 2 -40.82 9.43 23.32
CA ARG A 2 -42.27 9.56 23.66
C ARG A 2 -42.84 10.97 23.42
N LEU A 3 -42.08 12.04 23.69
CA LEU A 3 -42.51 13.43 23.52
C LEU A 3 -42.75 13.84 22.05
N PHE A 4 -41.97 13.28 21.11
CA PHE A 4 -42.03 13.63 19.68
C PHE A 4 -43.25 13.00 18.98
N ILE A 5 -43.63 11.79 19.41
CA ILE A 5 -44.84 11.08 18.92
C ILE A 5 -46.12 11.75 19.42
N VAL A 6 -46.10 12.30 20.65
CA VAL A 6 -47.20 13.11 21.19
C VAL A 6 -47.35 14.44 20.43
N LEU A 7 -46.24 15.08 20.04
CA LEU A 7 -46.29 16.31 19.22
C LEU A 7 -46.88 16.08 17.81
N LEU A 8 -46.52 14.98 17.14
CA LEU A 8 -47.06 14.64 15.81
C LEU A 8 -48.55 14.32 15.82
N SER A 9 -49.08 13.81 16.93
CA SER A 9 -50.52 13.54 17.08
C SER A 9 -51.32 14.80 17.45
N LEU A 10 -50.68 15.82 18.03
CA LEU A 10 -51.25 17.15 18.26
C LEU A 10 -51.31 18.02 17.00
N LEU A 11 -50.44 17.77 16.00
CA LEU A 11 -50.41 18.46 14.71
C LEU A 11 -51.46 17.95 13.70
N ALA A 12 -52.25 16.94 14.06
CA ALA A 12 -53.37 16.50 13.24
C ALA A 12 -54.45 17.61 13.24
N PRO A 13 -54.95 18.08 12.07
CA PRO A 13 -55.88 19.19 12.01
C PRO A 13 -57.17 18.85 12.74
N ARG A 14 -57.40 19.52 13.88
CA ARG A 14 -58.65 19.47 14.64
C ARG A 14 -59.62 20.49 14.05
N GLY A 15 -60.43 20.04 13.11
CA GLY A 15 -61.71 20.65 12.70
C GLY A 15 -61.65 22.09 12.15
N GLY A 16 -62.00 22.27 10.87
CA GLY A 16 -62.36 23.59 10.33
C GLY A 16 -62.33 23.68 8.80
N HIS A 17 -61.26 23.19 8.18
CA HIS A 17 -61.16 23.04 6.73
C HIS A 17 -60.59 21.64 6.41
N GLY A 18 -61.48 20.73 6.03
CA GLY A 18 -61.17 19.31 5.91
C GLY A 18 -60.20 19.03 4.75
N LEU A 19 -59.07 18.38 5.04
CA LEU A 19 -58.36 17.62 4.01
C LEU A 19 -59.35 16.60 3.43
N SER A 20 -59.40 16.51 2.09
CA SER A 20 -60.08 15.43 1.37
C SER A 20 -59.76 14.06 2.00
N SER A 21 -60.70 13.12 1.95
CA SER A 21 -60.51 11.75 2.44
C SER A 21 -59.20 11.11 1.97
N ASN A 22 -58.72 11.50 0.79
CA ASN A 22 -57.45 11.06 0.24
C ASN A 22 -56.25 11.70 0.96
N GLY A 23 -56.29 12.99 1.28
CA GLY A 23 -55.23 13.69 2.02
C GLY A 23 -55.03 13.13 3.44
N LEU A 24 -56.11 12.77 4.12
CA LEU A 24 -56.03 12.16 5.46
C LEU A 24 -55.45 10.74 5.42
N LYS A 25 -55.74 9.97 4.36
CA LYS A 25 -55.13 8.64 4.13
C LYS A 25 -53.63 8.75 3.85
N THR A 26 -53.21 9.70 3.01
CA THR A 26 -51.80 9.94 2.69
C THR A 26 -51.00 10.38 3.91
N PHE A 27 -51.56 11.29 4.73
CA PHE A 27 -50.91 11.73 5.96
C PHE A 27 -50.73 10.58 6.96
N LYS A 28 -51.78 9.78 7.19
CA LYS A 28 -51.69 8.59 8.07
C LYS A 28 -50.67 7.57 7.55
N SER A 29 -50.59 7.36 6.23
CA SER A 29 -49.58 6.51 5.60
C SER A 29 -48.16 7.02 5.88
N SER A 30 -47.90 8.30 5.65
CA SER A 30 -46.59 8.93 5.88
C SER A 30 -46.18 8.86 7.35
N VAL A 31 -47.10 9.15 8.28
CA VAL A 31 -46.85 9.02 9.72
C VAL A 31 -46.56 7.57 10.11
N SER A 32 -47.28 6.59 9.55
CA SER A 32 -47.01 5.17 9.79
C SER A 32 -45.65 4.70 9.25
N ARG A 33 -45.22 5.26 8.11
CA ARG A 33 -43.93 4.96 7.48
C ARG A 33 -42.78 5.59 8.27
N LEU A 34 -42.96 6.81 8.76
CA LEU A 34 -42.04 7.49 9.67
C LEU A 34 -41.97 6.78 11.03
N GLN A 35 -43.10 6.37 11.61
CA GLN A 35 -43.11 5.57 12.82
C GLN A 35 -42.36 4.25 12.61
N LYS A 36 -42.58 3.53 11.50
CA LYS A 36 -41.81 2.31 11.16
C LYS A 36 -40.31 2.55 10.98
N GLN A 37 -39.91 3.71 10.45
CA GLN A 37 -38.50 4.09 10.33
C GLN A 37 -37.89 4.46 11.70
N ILE A 38 -38.64 5.16 12.55
CA ILE A 38 -38.19 5.57 13.89
C ILE A 38 -38.20 4.40 14.88
N THR A 39 -39.07 3.40 14.71
CA THR A 39 -39.12 2.18 15.53
C THR A 39 -38.26 1.04 14.99
N LYS A 40 -37.53 1.23 13.87
CA LYS A 40 -36.52 0.25 13.46
C LYS A 40 -35.45 0.22 14.56
N LYS A 41 -35.42 -0.89 15.30
CA LYS A 41 -34.36 -1.23 16.25
C LYS A 41 -33.02 -0.96 15.55
N PRO A 42 -32.05 -0.26 16.18
CA PRO A 42 -30.73 -0.11 15.58
C PRO A 42 -30.24 -1.50 15.21
N LYS A 43 -29.88 -1.69 13.93
CA LYS A 43 -29.26 -2.93 13.47
C LYS A 43 -28.05 -3.14 14.39
N ALA A 44 -27.93 -4.33 14.99
CA ALA A 44 -26.76 -4.63 15.80
C ALA A 44 -25.50 -4.25 15.01
N PRO A 45 -24.50 -3.61 15.63
CA PRO A 45 -23.28 -3.23 14.92
C PRO A 45 -22.76 -4.48 14.20
N GLU A 46 -22.58 -4.36 12.88
CA GLU A 46 -22.01 -5.45 12.11
C GLU A 46 -20.62 -5.77 12.68
N PRO A 47 -20.23 -7.05 12.75
CA PRO A 47 -18.91 -7.39 13.25
C PRO A 47 -17.82 -6.71 12.39
N PRO A 48 -16.65 -6.40 12.97
CA PRO A 48 -15.54 -5.79 12.24
C PRO A 48 -15.24 -6.54 10.93
N LEU A 49 -14.80 -5.82 9.89
CA LEU A 49 -14.62 -6.40 8.54
C LEU A 49 -13.77 -7.68 8.56
N LEU A 50 -12.66 -7.67 9.31
CA LEU A 50 -11.76 -8.82 9.41
C LEU A 50 -12.48 -10.07 9.93
N GLU A 51 -13.32 -9.94 10.96
CA GLU A 51 -14.12 -11.05 11.48
C GLU A 51 -15.13 -11.56 10.44
N ARG A 52 -15.76 -10.64 9.69
CA ARG A 52 -16.71 -11.00 8.62
C ARG A 52 -16.09 -11.81 7.50
N ILE A 53 -14.83 -11.54 7.18
CA ILE A 53 -14.09 -12.24 6.13
C ILE A 53 -13.23 -13.38 6.69
N GLY A 54 -13.37 -13.70 7.98
CA GLY A 54 -12.68 -14.80 8.64
C GLY A 54 -11.16 -14.62 8.73
N LEU A 55 -10.70 -13.37 8.87
CA LEU A 55 -9.29 -13.02 9.04
C LEU A 55 -9.02 -12.57 10.48
N GLU A 56 -7.91 -13.04 11.05
CA GLU A 56 -7.44 -12.55 12.33
C GLU A 56 -6.94 -11.10 12.22
N SER A 57 -7.20 -10.30 13.25
CA SER A 57 -6.61 -8.98 13.40
C SER A 57 -5.11 -9.12 13.69
N ASN A 58 -4.29 -9.23 12.64
CA ASN A 58 -2.82 -9.25 12.73
C ASN A 58 -2.28 -7.82 12.95
N THR A 59 -2.77 -7.16 14.00
CA THR A 59 -2.35 -5.80 14.40
C THR A 59 -1.02 -5.80 15.14
N GLU A 60 -0.54 -6.98 15.56
CA GLU A 60 0.80 -7.18 16.09
C GLU A 60 1.62 -8.10 15.16
N PRO A 61 2.91 -7.81 14.93
CA PRO A 61 3.79 -8.67 14.16
C PRO A 61 3.98 -10.02 14.86
N LYS A 62 3.83 -11.11 14.10
CA LYS A 62 4.02 -12.48 14.57
C LYS A 62 5.28 -13.06 13.95
N THR A 63 6.26 -13.43 14.78
CA THR A 63 7.51 -14.00 14.30
C THR A 63 7.29 -15.40 13.72
N PHE A 64 7.59 -15.56 12.43
CA PHE A 64 7.71 -16.83 11.69
C PHE A 64 6.45 -17.71 11.56
N GLN A 65 5.29 -17.31 12.08
CA GLN A 65 4.08 -18.14 12.04
C GLN A 65 3.57 -18.42 10.62
N PHE A 66 3.74 -17.47 9.70
CA PHE A 66 3.28 -17.59 8.31
C PHE A 66 4.37 -18.08 7.34
N LEU A 67 5.57 -18.35 7.85
CA LEU A 67 6.73 -18.68 7.03
C LEU A 67 6.49 -19.97 6.23
N PHE A 68 5.89 -21.00 6.84
CA PHE A 68 5.79 -22.34 6.27
C PHE A 68 4.93 -22.43 5.00
N GLN A 69 3.85 -21.66 4.91
CA GLN A 69 2.97 -21.66 3.73
C GLN A 69 3.60 -20.90 2.55
N GLN A 70 4.44 -19.90 2.84
CA GLN A 70 5.01 -19.02 1.82
C GLN A 70 6.43 -19.42 1.38
N ILE A 71 7.05 -20.46 1.98
CA ILE A 71 8.45 -20.84 1.68
C ILE A 71 8.76 -20.90 0.17
N PRO A 72 7.97 -21.60 -0.67
CA PRO A 72 8.31 -21.70 -2.10
C PRO A 72 8.28 -20.34 -2.82
N ASP A 73 7.30 -19.51 -2.47
CA ASP A 73 7.17 -18.15 -3.01
C ASP A 73 8.30 -17.24 -2.52
N LEU A 74 8.67 -17.32 -1.24
CA LEU A 74 9.73 -16.51 -0.66
C LEU A 74 11.11 -16.86 -1.22
N LEU A 75 11.38 -18.15 -1.45
CA LEU A 75 12.63 -18.61 -2.07
C LEU A 75 12.80 -17.99 -3.46
N THR A 76 11.77 -18.10 -4.32
CA THR A 76 11.83 -17.51 -5.66
C THR A 76 11.78 -15.98 -5.64
N ALA A 77 11.09 -15.37 -4.67
CA ALA A 77 11.04 -13.91 -4.49
C ALA A 77 12.37 -13.32 -3.98
N SER A 78 13.29 -14.14 -3.47
CA SER A 78 14.62 -13.70 -3.03
C SER A 78 15.65 -13.56 -4.17
N PHE A 79 15.43 -14.20 -5.32
CA PHE A 79 16.32 -14.10 -6.50
C PHE A 79 16.59 -12.65 -6.93
N PRO A 80 15.58 -11.78 -7.02
CA PRO A 80 15.75 -10.34 -7.15
C PRO A 80 16.89 -9.75 -6.32
N LEU A 81 16.93 -10.05 -5.02
CA LEU A 81 17.93 -9.52 -4.10
C LEU A 81 19.34 -10.01 -4.44
N LEU A 82 19.47 -11.30 -4.79
CA LEU A 82 20.75 -11.92 -5.15
C LEU A 82 21.30 -11.35 -6.47
N PHE A 83 20.50 -11.36 -7.54
CA PHE A 83 20.95 -10.92 -8.86
C PHE A 83 21.18 -9.42 -8.95
N ARG A 84 20.49 -8.63 -8.12
CA ARG A 84 20.70 -7.18 -8.02
C ARG A 84 21.70 -6.79 -6.94
N LEU A 85 22.43 -7.74 -6.37
CA LEU A 85 23.50 -7.49 -5.38
C LEU A 85 23.00 -6.63 -4.19
N GLY A 86 21.77 -6.84 -3.74
CA GLY A 86 21.17 -6.06 -2.66
C GLY A 86 20.75 -4.63 -3.02
N THR A 87 20.70 -4.27 -4.31
CA THR A 87 20.24 -2.93 -4.73
C THR A 87 18.82 -2.66 -4.24
N GLY A 88 18.57 -1.49 -3.67
CA GLY A 88 17.30 -1.15 -3.03
C GLY A 88 17.14 -1.62 -1.58
N MET A 89 18.10 -2.38 -1.02
CA MET A 89 18.06 -2.84 0.38
C MET A 89 18.42 -1.75 1.39
N PHE A 90 19.37 -0.88 1.02
CA PHE A 90 19.90 0.18 1.88
C PHE A 90 19.52 1.54 1.33
N SER A 91 19.20 2.48 2.22
CA SER A 91 19.03 3.88 1.85
C SER A 91 20.34 4.48 1.35
N ASP A 92 20.27 5.53 0.55
CA ASP A 92 21.45 6.26 0.07
C ASP A 92 22.32 6.75 1.24
N GLY A 93 23.64 6.64 1.08
CA GLY A 93 24.60 6.99 2.12
C GLY A 93 24.54 6.14 3.40
N TYR A 94 23.98 4.92 3.32
CA TYR A 94 23.89 4.01 4.46
C TYR A 94 25.25 3.77 5.13
N SER A 95 25.25 3.82 6.47
CA SER A 95 26.37 3.46 7.31
C SER A 95 25.86 2.95 8.66
N ILE A 96 26.74 2.31 9.42
CA ILE A 96 26.46 1.85 10.78
C ILE A 96 27.33 2.62 11.77
N SER A 97 26.77 2.95 12.93
CA SER A 97 27.54 3.48 14.04
C SER A 97 27.16 2.79 15.34
N LEU A 98 28.13 2.70 16.26
CA LEU A 98 27.87 2.29 17.62
C LEU A 98 27.44 3.52 18.42
N GLY A 99 26.33 3.42 19.15
CA GLY A 99 25.87 4.49 20.04
C GLY A 99 25.27 3.95 21.32
N PRO A 100 24.96 4.85 22.28
CA PRO A 100 24.22 4.45 23.48
C PRO A 100 22.83 3.95 23.07
N ARG A 101 22.24 3.11 23.91
CA ARG A 101 20.88 2.62 23.73
C ARG A 101 19.87 3.77 23.72
N ASP A 102 18.92 3.72 22.80
CA ASP A 102 17.84 4.69 22.61
C ASP A 102 16.59 3.95 22.17
N ASP A 103 15.70 3.66 23.13
CA ASP A 103 14.49 2.87 22.92
C ASP A 103 13.39 3.65 22.16
N LYS A 104 13.64 4.92 21.80
CA LYS A 104 12.70 5.75 21.02
C LYS A 104 12.90 5.64 19.51
N ARG A 105 13.80 4.77 19.05
CA ARG A 105 14.10 4.59 17.63
C ARG A 105 14.20 3.12 17.29
N TYR A 106 13.95 2.81 16.02
CA TYR A 106 14.22 1.48 15.53
C TYR A 106 15.72 1.16 15.67
N THR A 107 16.04 -0.03 16.20
CA THR A 107 17.40 -0.55 16.23
C THR A 107 17.43 -1.98 15.70
N VAL A 108 18.48 -2.28 14.93
CA VAL A 108 18.70 -3.63 14.39
C VAL A 108 19.22 -4.57 15.46
N LEU A 109 20.10 -4.07 16.34
CA LEU A 109 20.76 -4.86 17.36
C LEU A 109 21.15 -3.97 18.54
N ALA A 110 20.67 -4.33 19.73
CA ALA A 110 21.10 -3.75 21.00
C ALA A 110 21.82 -4.80 21.84
N LEU A 111 22.97 -4.44 22.41
CA LEU A 111 23.77 -5.28 23.30
C LEU A 111 24.14 -4.50 24.57
N GLY A 112 23.52 -4.85 25.69
CA GLY A 112 23.66 -4.11 26.95
C GLY A 112 23.19 -2.66 26.80
N ASN A 113 24.09 -1.71 27.11
CA ASN A 113 23.84 -0.27 27.03
C ASN A 113 24.23 0.34 25.67
N SER A 114 24.66 -0.48 24.72
CA SER A 114 25.07 -0.07 23.38
C SER A 114 24.11 -0.60 22.33
N GLN A 115 23.96 0.13 21.23
CA GLN A 115 23.18 -0.33 20.08
C GLN A 115 23.87 0.03 18.77
N ILE A 116 23.60 -0.79 17.74
CA ILE A 116 23.95 -0.49 16.37
C ILE A 116 22.86 0.44 15.80
N ARG A 117 23.29 1.61 15.38
CA ARG A 117 22.44 2.60 14.72
C ARG A 117 22.71 2.56 13.23
N GLU A 118 21.64 2.49 12.45
CA GLU A 118 21.70 2.69 11.01
C GLU A 118 21.60 4.19 10.73
N ILE A 119 22.52 4.72 9.92
CA ILE A 119 22.57 6.11 9.52
C ILE A 119 22.48 6.17 7.99
N SER A 120 21.85 7.19 7.44
CA SER A 120 21.85 7.45 6.01
C SER A 120 21.79 8.95 5.71
N THR A 121 22.10 9.33 4.48
CA THR A 121 21.97 10.72 4.02
C THR A 121 20.50 11.13 3.85
N THR A 122 19.59 10.15 3.74
CA THR A 122 18.16 10.37 3.50
C THR A 122 17.34 10.56 4.79
N ILE A 123 17.88 10.26 5.98
CA ILE A 123 17.15 10.25 7.27
C ILE A 123 16.35 11.53 7.57
N LYS A 124 16.73 12.70 7.03
CA LYS A 124 16.05 13.98 7.31
C LYS A 124 15.41 14.65 6.10
N TYR A 125 15.59 14.11 4.91
CA TYR A 125 15.26 14.82 3.67
C TYR A 125 14.12 14.11 2.92
N SER A 126 12.89 14.19 3.45
CA SER A 126 11.73 14.07 2.58
C SER A 126 11.44 15.46 2.00
N LYS A 127 11.94 15.75 0.80
CA LYS A 127 11.63 16.98 0.07
C LYS A 127 10.23 16.93 -0.58
N GLN A 128 9.54 15.79 -0.52
CA GLN A 128 8.24 15.66 -1.13
C GLN A 128 7.16 16.22 -0.20
N ASN A 129 6.33 17.12 -0.72
CA ASN A 129 5.10 17.52 -0.06
C ASN A 129 3.93 16.63 -0.50
N LEU A 130 3.99 16.14 -1.74
CA LEU A 130 3.01 15.25 -2.34
C LEU A 130 3.69 13.99 -2.89
N PRO A 131 3.03 12.82 -2.83
CA PRO A 131 3.58 11.60 -3.38
C PRO A 131 3.72 11.68 -4.91
N ILE A 132 4.89 11.28 -5.42
CA ILE A 132 5.14 11.10 -6.85
C ILE A 132 4.26 9.96 -7.35
N MET A 133 3.72 10.05 -8.56
CA MET A 133 2.99 8.96 -9.19
C MET A 133 3.89 8.19 -10.16
N LEU A 134 3.84 6.86 -10.10
CA LEU A 134 4.64 5.99 -10.96
C LEU A 134 3.78 4.89 -11.56
N TYR A 135 3.65 4.91 -12.88
CA TYR A 135 3.00 3.86 -13.64
C TYR A 135 3.98 2.73 -13.93
N GLU A 136 3.68 1.52 -13.47
CA GLU A 136 4.63 0.41 -13.52
C GLU A 136 3.98 -0.96 -13.33
N PHE A 137 4.75 -2.03 -13.50
CA PHE A 137 4.38 -3.36 -13.05
C PHE A 137 5.60 -4.19 -12.61
N GLU A 138 5.37 -5.23 -11.80
CA GLU A 138 6.42 -6.01 -11.14
C GLU A 138 7.29 -6.80 -12.12
N GLY A 139 6.68 -7.33 -13.19
CA GLY A 139 7.37 -8.09 -14.25
C GLY A 139 8.24 -7.27 -15.20
N CYS A 140 8.37 -5.95 -15.00
CA CYS A 140 9.19 -5.09 -15.87
C CYS A 140 10.58 -4.83 -15.25
N PRO A 141 11.69 -5.21 -15.92
CA PRO A 141 13.04 -4.96 -15.42
C PRO A 141 13.38 -3.46 -15.35
N PHE A 142 12.81 -2.63 -16.23
CA PHE A 142 13.00 -1.18 -16.22
C PHE A 142 12.28 -0.50 -15.05
N CYS A 143 11.03 -0.90 -14.79
CA CYS A 143 10.28 -0.43 -13.63
C CYS A 143 11.00 -0.79 -12.33
N ARG A 144 11.55 -2.00 -12.26
CA ARG A 144 12.31 -2.47 -11.10
C ARG A 144 13.49 -1.57 -10.75
N LYS A 145 14.27 -1.12 -11.74
CA LYS A 145 15.38 -0.17 -11.50
C LYS A 145 14.87 1.12 -10.86
N VAL A 146 13.73 1.64 -11.33
CA VAL A 146 13.11 2.85 -10.75
C VAL A 146 12.63 2.58 -9.32
N ARG A 147 11.99 1.43 -9.06
CA ARG A 147 11.57 1.05 -7.69
C ARG A 147 12.74 0.92 -6.74
N GLU A 148 13.87 0.40 -7.22
CA GLU A 148 15.10 0.34 -6.43
C GLU A 148 15.64 1.75 -6.12
N ALA A 149 15.61 2.69 -7.06
CA ALA A 149 15.95 4.08 -6.79
C ALA A 149 14.99 4.73 -5.78
N VAL A 150 13.68 4.53 -5.94
CA VAL A 150 12.63 4.96 -4.99
C VAL A 150 12.90 4.42 -3.59
N SER A 151 13.24 3.13 -3.50
CA SER A 151 13.61 2.46 -2.25
C SER A 151 14.85 3.12 -1.64
N MET A 152 15.96 3.25 -2.38
CA MET A 152 17.22 3.82 -1.86
C MET A 152 17.07 5.28 -1.41
N LEU A 153 16.27 6.07 -2.10
CA LEU A 153 16.00 7.46 -1.73
C LEU A 153 14.95 7.58 -0.61
N SER A 154 14.39 6.47 -0.13
CA SER A 154 13.35 6.42 0.89
C SER A 154 12.11 7.24 0.54
N LEU A 155 11.76 7.29 -0.74
CA LEU A 155 10.64 8.11 -1.23
C LEU A 155 9.30 7.44 -0.96
N GLU A 156 8.26 8.27 -0.86
CA GLU A 156 6.88 7.85 -0.80
C GLU A 156 6.23 8.09 -2.16
N VAL A 157 5.80 7.00 -2.82
CA VAL A 157 5.37 7.01 -4.22
C VAL A 157 4.04 6.31 -4.35
N THR A 158 3.11 6.93 -5.05
CA THR A 158 1.84 6.32 -5.45
C THR A 158 2.05 5.53 -6.73
N PHE A 159 2.06 4.22 -6.58
CA PHE A 159 2.18 3.26 -7.67
C PHE A 159 0.81 3.06 -8.34
N LEU A 160 0.81 3.16 -9.66
CA LEU A 160 -0.35 2.96 -10.53
C LEU A 160 -0.10 1.70 -11.37
N PRO A 161 -0.60 0.53 -10.94
CA PRO A 161 -0.23 -0.73 -11.58
C PRO A 161 -0.72 -0.82 -13.02
N CYS A 162 0.18 -1.27 -13.90
CA CYS A 162 -0.06 -1.41 -15.33
C CYS A 162 0.33 -2.81 -15.84
N PRO A 163 -0.08 -3.93 -15.21
CA PRO A 163 0.18 -5.25 -15.78
C PRO A 163 -0.59 -5.45 -17.11
N ASN A 164 -0.23 -6.49 -17.85
CA ASN A 164 -0.87 -6.83 -19.12
C ASN A 164 -2.37 -7.12 -18.90
N GLY A 165 -3.22 -6.49 -19.70
CA GLY A 165 -4.68 -6.63 -19.60
C GLY A 165 -5.37 -5.70 -18.60
N GLU A 166 -4.62 -4.90 -17.84
CA GLU A 166 -5.17 -3.87 -16.96
C GLU A 166 -5.81 -2.73 -17.77
N THR A 167 -6.91 -2.17 -17.29
CA THR A 167 -7.73 -1.23 -18.08
C THR A 167 -7.91 0.17 -17.47
N ASN A 168 -7.68 0.37 -16.17
CA ASN A 168 -7.88 1.64 -15.48
C ASN A 168 -6.70 2.60 -15.65
N PHE A 169 -5.47 2.11 -15.62
CA PHE A 169 -4.26 2.94 -15.68
C PHE A 169 -3.51 2.74 -17.00
N ARG A 170 -3.31 1.49 -17.41
CA ARG A 170 -2.48 1.14 -18.56
C ARG A 170 -3.06 1.68 -19.88
N GLN A 171 -4.38 1.68 -20.04
CA GLN A 171 -5.04 2.19 -21.25
C GLN A 171 -4.86 3.70 -21.43
N ASN A 172 -4.65 4.43 -20.34
CA ASN A 172 -4.47 5.88 -20.35
C ASN A 172 -3.03 6.30 -20.68
N LEU A 173 -2.10 5.35 -20.80
CA LEU A 173 -0.72 5.63 -21.19
C LEU A 173 -0.54 5.52 -22.70
N THR A 174 -0.03 6.59 -23.30
CA THR A 174 0.45 6.60 -24.68
C THR A 174 1.91 6.15 -24.81
N THR A 175 2.58 5.89 -23.69
CA THR A 175 4.01 5.58 -23.59
C THR A 175 4.26 4.27 -22.86
N THR A 176 5.48 3.77 -22.92
CA THR A 176 5.92 2.58 -22.18
C THR A 176 6.11 2.88 -20.69
N THR A 177 5.93 1.85 -19.86
CA THR A 177 6.27 1.88 -18.44
C THR A 177 7.77 1.60 -18.25
N PRO A 178 8.46 2.23 -17.28
CA PRO A 178 7.92 3.12 -16.26
C PRO A 178 7.61 4.53 -16.78
N PHE A 179 6.55 5.14 -16.26
CA PHE A 179 6.20 6.55 -16.51
C PHE A 179 5.97 7.28 -15.18
N LEU A 180 6.69 8.38 -14.97
CA LEU A 180 6.69 9.15 -13.73
C LEU A 180 5.93 10.47 -13.91
N VAL A 181 5.10 10.81 -12.94
CA VAL A 181 4.45 12.12 -12.81
C VAL A 181 4.75 12.68 -11.43
N ASP A 182 5.43 13.82 -11.38
CA ASP A 182 5.82 14.47 -10.13
C ASP A 182 5.01 15.77 -9.90
N PRO A 183 4.03 15.76 -8.99
CA PRO A 183 3.24 16.95 -8.69
C PRO A 183 4.03 18.05 -7.98
N ASN A 184 5.18 17.75 -7.37
CA ASN A 184 5.98 18.74 -6.66
C ASN A 184 6.75 19.67 -7.63
N THR A 185 7.05 19.20 -8.84
CA THR A 185 7.80 19.94 -9.85
C THR A 185 7.03 20.16 -11.16
N GLY A 186 5.90 19.46 -11.35
CA GLY A 186 5.14 19.44 -12.59
C GLY A 186 5.74 18.55 -13.69
N VAL A 187 6.83 17.83 -13.40
CA VAL A 187 7.54 16.99 -14.37
C VAL A 187 6.74 15.73 -14.67
N GLN A 188 6.69 15.36 -15.96
CA GLN A 188 6.20 14.08 -16.45
C GLN A 188 7.24 13.50 -17.40
N MET A 189 7.63 12.25 -17.21
CA MET A 189 8.70 11.64 -18.01
C MET A 189 8.58 10.12 -18.11
N ALA A 190 8.98 9.61 -19.28
CA ALA A 190 9.25 8.21 -19.53
C ALA A 190 10.75 7.92 -19.41
N GLU A 191 11.17 6.72 -19.79
CA GLU A 191 12.55 6.22 -19.76
C GLU A 191 13.13 6.02 -18.35
N SER A 192 13.38 4.75 -18.00
CA SER A 192 13.80 4.39 -16.64
C SER A 192 15.07 5.08 -16.17
N ASP A 193 16.00 5.33 -17.09
CA ASP A 193 17.29 5.95 -16.79
C ASP A 193 17.17 7.45 -16.53
N ASP A 194 16.35 8.14 -17.32
CA ASP A 194 16.03 9.56 -17.11
C ASP A 194 15.27 9.76 -15.80
N ILE A 195 14.33 8.86 -15.49
CA ILE A 195 13.62 8.85 -14.22
C ILE A 195 14.59 8.68 -13.05
N ILE A 196 15.53 7.73 -13.10
CA ILE A 196 16.51 7.54 -12.01
C ILE A 196 17.39 8.78 -11.86
N ASN A 197 17.91 9.32 -12.96
CA ASN A 197 18.70 10.55 -12.96
C ASN A 197 17.93 11.72 -12.34
N TYR A 198 16.66 11.87 -12.70
CA TYR A 198 15.75 12.87 -12.16
C TYR A 198 15.57 12.72 -10.64
N LEU A 199 15.23 11.51 -10.17
CA LEU A 199 14.98 11.23 -8.76
C LEU A 199 16.21 11.56 -7.90
N TYR A 200 17.40 11.14 -8.31
CA TYR A 200 18.63 11.45 -7.59
C TYR A 200 18.97 12.94 -7.64
N ARG A 201 18.71 13.62 -8.76
CA ARG A 201 18.98 15.06 -8.89
C ARG A 201 18.06 15.91 -8.00
N VAL A 202 16.76 15.60 -7.98
CA VAL A 202 15.76 16.41 -7.27
C VAL A 202 15.66 16.02 -5.80
N TYR A 203 15.54 14.71 -5.53
CA TYR A 203 15.26 14.17 -4.19
C TYR A 203 16.49 13.62 -3.48
N GLY A 204 17.59 13.37 -4.19
CA GLY A 204 18.86 13.04 -3.56
C GLY A 204 19.39 14.17 -2.66
N SER A 205 20.23 13.77 -1.71
CA SER A 205 21.07 14.68 -0.94
C SER A 205 22.21 15.24 -1.80
N THR A 206 22.88 16.29 -1.34
CA THR A 206 24.07 16.85 -2.02
C THR A 206 25.22 15.85 -2.17
N LYS A 207 25.23 14.79 -1.35
CA LYS A 207 26.24 13.72 -1.39
C LYS A 207 25.77 12.49 -2.14
N SER A 208 24.51 12.44 -2.56
CA SER A 208 23.92 11.27 -3.21
C SER A 208 24.59 11.03 -4.54
N LYS A 209 24.90 9.77 -4.81
CA LYS A 209 25.44 9.32 -6.09
C LYS A 209 24.65 8.12 -6.55
N ILE A 210 24.27 8.10 -7.83
CA ILE A 210 23.62 6.94 -8.42
C ILE A 210 24.59 5.75 -8.28
N PRO A 211 24.17 4.66 -7.61
CA PRO A 211 25.04 3.50 -7.42
C PRO A 211 25.34 2.84 -8.78
N LYS A 212 26.48 2.16 -8.88
CA LYS A 212 26.88 1.45 -10.10
C LYS A 212 25.85 0.40 -10.56
N THR A 213 25.06 -0.12 -9.64
CA THR A 213 23.98 -1.09 -9.92
C THR A 213 22.73 -0.43 -10.53
N LEU A 214 22.62 0.89 -10.50
CA LEU A 214 21.58 1.67 -11.18
C LEU A 214 22.15 2.62 -12.24
N ASN A 215 23.42 2.45 -12.62
CA ASN A 215 24.04 3.32 -13.60
C ASN A 215 23.43 3.04 -15.00
N PRO A 216 22.85 4.05 -15.68
CA PRO A 216 22.30 3.91 -17.02
C PRO A 216 23.33 3.42 -18.05
N ASP A 217 24.60 3.78 -17.89
CA ASP A 217 25.66 3.43 -18.84
C ASP A 217 26.11 1.96 -18.73
N ASN A 218 25.61 1.22 -17.74
CA ASN A 218 26.01 -0.15 -17.50
C ASN A 218 24.98 -1.16 -18.06
N PRO A 219 25.26 -1.84 -19.19
CA PRO A 219 24.32 -2.77 -19.81
C PRO A 219 24.03 -4.02 -18.94
N LEU A 220 24.85 -4.32 -17.92
CA LEU A 220 24.59 -5.40 -16.97
C LEU A 220 23.43 -5.07 -16.01
N VAL A 221 23.04 -3.80 -15.88
CA VAL A 221 21.95 -3.35 -15.02
C VAL A 221 20.59 -3.88 -15.50
N PRO A 222 20.13 -3.61 -16.74
CA PRO A 222 18.88 -4.20 -17.23
C PRO A 222 18.93 -5.72 -17.31
N LEU A 223 20.08 -6.31 -17.65
CA LEU A 223 20.25 -7.77 -17.69
C LEU A 223 20.07 -8.42 -16.31
N SER A 224 20.73 -7.89 -15.28
CA SER A 224 20.59 -8.40 -13.90
C SER A 224 19.17 -8.20 -13.35
N ALA A 225 18.49 -7.12 -13.74
CA ALA A 225 17.08 -6.90 -13.42
C ALA A 225 16.18 -7.96 -14.07
N ALA A 226 16.39 -8.26 -15.35
CA ALA A 226 15.65 -9.29 -16.07
C ALA A 226 15.91 -10.70 -15.51
N LEU A 227 17.18 -11.07 -15.29
CA LEU A 227 17.55 -12.38 -14.71
C LEU A 227 16.94 -12.60 -13.32
N GLY A 228 16.91 -11.56 -12.49
CA GLY A 228 16.30 -11.64 -11.17
C GLY A 228 14.78 -11.89 -11.21
N LEU A 229 14.09 -11.62 -12.32
CA LEU A 229 12.65 -11.84 -12.47
C LEU A 229 12.31 -13.24 -13.02
N LEU A 230 13.26 -13.99 -13.57
CA LEU A 230 13.01 -15.26 -14.26
C LEU A 230 12.17 -16.28 -13.45
N PRO A 231 12.44 -16.50 -12.15
CA PRO A 231 11.66 -17.49 -11.39
C PRO A 231 10.19 -17.11 -11.17
N ARG A 232 9.83 -15.84 -11.44
CA ARG A 232 8.52 -15.25 -11.16
C ARG A 232 7.97 -14.45 -12.35
N ILE A 233 8.35 -14.81 -13.58
CA ILE A 233 8.02 -14.04 -14.79
C ILE A 233 6.51 -13.81 -14.99
N ALA A 234 5.66 -14.73 -14.51
CA ALA A 234 4.21 -14.61 -14.58
C ALA A 234 3.61 -13.73 -13.46
N ARG A 235 4.32 -13.55 -12.34
CA ARG A 235 3.80 -12.89 -11.13
C ARG A 235 3.93 -11.38 -11.26
N GLY A 236 2.84 -10.67 -11.00
CA GLY A 236 2.81 -9.22 -11.18
C GLY A 236 2.94 -8.75 -12.64
N THR A 237 2.65 -9.63 -13.60
CA THR A 237 2.75 -9.36 -15.04
C THR A 237 1.39 -9.28 -15.72
N THR A 238 0.42 -10.06 -15.26
CA THR A 238 -0.92 -10.13 -15.87
C THR A 238 -1.97 -9.67 -14.88
N TYR A 239 -2.89 -8.85 -15.36
CA TYR A 239 -4.01 -8.33 -14.60
C TYR A 239 -5.01 -9.44 -14.28
N ARG A 240 -5.59 -9.34 -13.09
CA ARG A 240 -6.75 -10.10 -12.64
C ARG A 240 -7.83 -9.13 -12.19
N ALA A 241 -9.06 -9.43 -12.60
CA ALA A 241 -10.23 -8.63 -12.29
C ALA A 241 -10.36 -8.35 -10.79
N SER A 242 -10.65 -7.09 -10.47
CA SER A 242 -10.71 -6.58 -9.10
C SER A 242 -11.67 -5.40 -9.01
N ASN A 243 -12.12 -5.12 -7.78
CA ASN A 243 -12.73 -3.84 -7.45
C ASN A 243 -11.61 -2.86 -7.09
N VAL A 244 -11.43 -1.81 -7.88
CA VAL A 244 -10.42 -0.78 -7.60
C VAL A 244 -10.90 0.07 -6.42
N PRO A 245 -10.07 0.27 -5.38
CA PRO A 245 -10.42 1.14 -4.25
C PRO A 245 -10.57 2.60 -4.69
N GLU A 246 -11.45 3.35 -4.00
CA GLU A 246 -11.63 4.78 -4.25
C GLU A 246 -10.40 5.59 -3.87
N THR A 247 -9.76 5.23 -2.74
CA THR A 247 -8.52 5.84 -2.27
C THR A 247 -7.37 4.82 -2.35
N PRO A 248 -6.19 5.20 -2.87
CA PRO A 248 -5.03 4.31 -2.90
C PRO A 248 -4.72 3.71 -1.53
N LEU A 249 -4.37 2.41 -1.51
CA LEU A 249 -3.95 1.73 -0.30
C LEU A 249 -2.60 2.27 0.19
N VAL A 250 -2.33 2.31 1.49
CA VAL A 250 -1.02 2.72 2.01
C VAL A 250 -0.25 1.48 2.43
N VAL A 251 0.97 1.31 1.89
CA VAL A 251 1.79 0.12 2.16
C VAL A 251 3.22 0.49 2.52
N TRP A 252 3.73 -0.07 3.60
CA TRP A 252 5.11 0.10 4.03
C TRP A 252 5.93 -1.08 3.54
N LEU A 253 6.76 -0.84 2.52
CA LEU A 253 7.48 -1.87 1.77
C LEU A 253 8.88 -1.39 1.41
N TYR A 254 9.73 -2.29 0.93
CA TYR A 254 10.97 -1.92 0.23
C TYR A 254 11.39 -3.05 -0.72
N GLU A 255 12.34 -2.77 -1.62
CA GLU A 255 12.75 -3.73 -2.65
C GLU A 255 13.52 -4.94 -2.11
N GLY A 256 14.21 -4.78 -0.99
CA GLY A 256 15.11 -5.81 -0.46
C GLY A 256 14.44 -6.95 0.33
N SER A 257 13.11 -6.98 0.47
CA SER A 257 12.39 -8.03 1.22
C SER A 257 11.54 -8.91 0.31
N PRO A 258 11.72 -10.25 0.34
CA PRO A 258 10.88 -11.18 -0.43
C PRO A 258 9.42 -11.15 0.02
N PHE A 259 9.15 -10.91 1.31
CA PHE A 259 7.79 -10.75 1.84
C PHE A 259 7.10 -9.50 1.26
N CYS A 260 7.85 -8.40 1.11
CA CYS A 260 7.33 -7.20 0.46
C CYS A 260 7.07 -7.45 -1.03
N LYS A 261 7.95 -8.21 -1.70
CA LYS A 261 7.81 -8.53 -3.12
C LYS A 261 6.51 -9.27 -3.42
N ILE A 262 6.17 -10.31 -2.66
CA ILE A 262 4.94 -11.09 -2.91
C ILE A 262 3.66 -10.27 -2.67
N VAL A 263 3.70 -9.30 -1.74
CA VAL A 263 2.60 -8.35 -1.53
C VAL A 263 2.49 -7.39 -2.73
N ARG A 264 3.60 -6.83 -3.21
CA ARG A 264 3.61 -5.97 -4.42
C ARG A 264 3.08 -6.70 -5.64
N GLU A 265 3.51 -7.95 -5.85
CA GLU A 265 3.01 -8.77 -6.94
C GLU A 265 1.48 -8.89 -6.90
N ARG A 266 0.90 -9.14 -5.71
CA ARG A 266 -0.55 -9.24 -5.56
C ARG A 266 -1.27 -7.90 -5.78
N LEU A 267 -0.73 -6.80 -5.24
CA LEU A 267 -1.26 -5.45 -5.49
C LEU A 267 -1.27 -5.12 -6.99
N VAL A 268 -0.18 -5.46 -7.68
CA VAL A 268 -0.03 -5.24 -9.12
C VAL A 268 -0.98 -6.13 -9.92
N GLU A 269 -1.02 -7.44 -9.64
CA GLU A 269 -1.93 -8.40 -10.30
C GLU A 269 -3.39 -7.94 -10.19
N LEU A 270 -3.80 -7.46 -9.02
CA LEU A 270 -5.15 -6.94 -8.79
C LEU A 270 -5.34 -5.50 -9.30
N GLY A 271 -4.34 -4.86 -9.93
CA GLY A 271 -4.47 -3.48 -10.43
C GLY A 271 -4.77 -2.45 -9.34
N LEU A 272 -4.35 -2.68 -8.09
CA LEU A 272 -4.72 -1.83 -6.96
C LEU A 272 -3.73 -0.66 -6.81
N PRO A 273 -4.18 0.60 -6.97
CA PRO A 273 -3.33 1.75 -6.73
C PRO A 273 -2.92 1.80 -5.26
N HIS A 274 -1.65 2.08 -5.00
CA HIS A 274 -1.12 2.09 -3.65
C HIS A 274 0.01 3.10 -3.46
N THR A 275 -0.04 3.85 -2.36
CA THR A 275 1.05 4.70 -1.89
C THR A 275 2.02 3.85 -1.08
N GLN A 276 3.18 3.57 -1.67
CA GLN A 276 4.26 2.87 -0.99
C GLN A 276 5.12 3.85 -0.19
N ILE A 277 5.26 3.61 1.11
CA ILE A 277 6.23 4.27 1.98
C ILE A 277 7.48 3.39 2.08
N SER A 278 8.55 3.81 1.42
CA SER A 278 9.77 3.00 1.26
C SER A 278 10.57 2.89 2.56
N CYS A 279 10.84 1.66 3.00
CA CYS A 279 11.51 1.34 4.28
C CYS A 279 12.85 0.58 4.11
N PRO A 280 13.79 1.02 3.24
CA PRO A 280 15.09 0.39 3.19
C PRO A 280 15.83 0.53 4.54
N ARG A 281 16.89 -0.24 4.73
CA ARG A 281 17.74 -0.12 5.93
C ARG A 281 18.39 1.26 6.01
N GLY A 282 18.36 1.87 7.19
CA GLY A 282 18.80 3.26 7.41
C GLY A 282 17.82 4.37 7.00
N SER A 283 16.60 4.03 6.58
CA SER A 283 15.54 5.01 6.33
C SER A 283 14.88 5.50 7.61
N TYR A 284 14.53 6.79 7.65
CA TYR A 284 13.70 7.36 8.73
C TYR A 284 12.26 6.84 8.71
N ASN A 285 11.77 6.32 7.58
CA ASN A 285 10.45 5.69 7.53
C ASN A 285 10.37 4.46 8.45
N ARG A 286 11.50 3.83 8.80
CA ARG A 286 11.53 2.76 9.81
C ARG A 286 11.20 3.28 11.21
N ASP A 287 11.75 4.44 11.58
CA ASP A 287 11.42 5.11 12.83
C ASP A 287 9.96 5.58 12.83
N ARG A 288 9.46 6.15 11.72
CA ARG A 288 8.04 6.53 11.57
C ARG A 288 7.10 5.35 11.80
N LEU A 289 7.36 4.22 11.15
CA LEU A 289 6.53 3.03 11.33
C LEU A 289 6.65 2.48 12.75
N PHE A 290 7.86 2.45 13.31
CA PHE A 290 8.10 2.02 14.69
C PHE A 290 7.30 2.86 15.70
N ASP A 291 7.30 4.18 15.56
CA ASP A 291 6.54 5.09 16.42
C ASP A 291 5.04 4.87 16.24
N GLN A 292 4.57 4.74 14.99
CA GLN A 292 3.15 4.57 14.66
C GLN A 292 2.56 3.27 15.20
N THR A 293 3.35 2.21 15.29
CA THR A 293 2.91 0.87 15.72
C THR A 293 3.15 0.62 17.21
N GLY A 294 3.58 1.64 17.96
CA GLY A 294 3.83 1.52 19.40
C GLY A 294 5.11 0.74 19.74
N GLY A 295 6.15 0.90 18.92
CA GLY A 295 7.48 0.32 19.15
C GLY A 295 7.74 -0.99 18.43
N LYS A 296 7.07 -1.25 17.29
CA LYS A 296 7.19 -2.51 16.54
C LYS A 296 7.44 -2.26 15.05
N PHE A 297 8.65 -2.49 14.58
CA PHE A 297 8.93 -2.39 13.14
C PHE A 297 8.89 -3.77 12.47
N GLN A 298 7.98 -3.94 11.51
CA GLN A 298 7.98 -5.06 10.58
C GLN A 298 7.36 -4.60 9.25
N VAL A 299 7.91 -5.10 8.14
CA VAL A 299 7.36 -4.89 6.79
C VAL A 299 7.28 -6.24 6.07
N PRO A 300 6.24 -6.51 5.26
CA PRO A 300 5.19 -5.58 4.82
C PRO A 300 4.20 -5.19 5.93
N TYR A 301 3.68 -3.96 5.84
CA TYR A 301 2.56 -3.47 6.64
C TYR A 301 1.58 -2.72 5.72
N LEU A 302 0.29 -3.06 5.82
CA LEU A 302 -0.80 -2.48 5.03
C LEU A 302 -1.67 -1.60 5.92
N GLU A 303 -2.07 -0.45 5.40
CA GLU A 303 -3.15 0.38 5.91
C GLU A 303 -4.14 0.65 4.78
N ASP A 304 -5.39 0.28 4.99
CA ASP A 304 -6.47 0.47 4.02
C ASP A 304 -7.40 1.60 4.49
N PRO A 305 -7.31 2.80 3.89
CA PRO A 305 -8.17 3.93 4.25
C PRO A 305 -9.64 3.72 3.87
N ASN A 306 -9.94 2.78 2.97
CA ASN A 306 -11.31 2.51 2.51
C ASN A 306 -12.08 1.63 3.52
N THR A 307 -11.37 0.88 4.36
CA THR A 307 -11.97 -0.06 5.32
C THR A 307 -11.50 0.12 6.76
N ASP A 308 -10.55 1.03 7.01
CA ASP A 308 -9.87 1.27 8.29
C ASP A 308 -9.09 0.04 8.82
N VAL A 309 -8.73 -0.89 7.92
CA VAL A 309 -7.96 -2.09 8.26
C VAL A 309 -6.47 -1.80 8.26
N LYS A 310 -5.77 -2.30 9.29
CA LYS A 310 -4.31 -2.26 9.39
C LYS A 310 -3.76 -3.65 9.70
N LEU A 311 -2.81 -4.13 8.89
CA LEU A 311 -2.35 -5.51 8.93
C LEU A 311 -0.84 -5.63 8.75
N PHE A 312 -0.21 -6.38 9.64
CA PHE A 312 1.08 -7.02 9.38
C PHE A 312 0.88 -8.33 8.62
N GLU A 313 2.01 -9.01 8.36
CA GLU A 313 2.11 -10.36 7.79
C GLU A 313 1.71 -10.43 6.31
N SER A 314 2.66 -10.77 5.46
CA SER A 314 2.44 -10.87 4.00
C SER A 314 1.31 -11.82 3.63
N ALA A 315 1.16 -12.96 4.33
CA ALA A 315 0.09 -13.91 4.06
C ALA A 315 -1.29 -13.30 4.33
N ALA A 316 -1.47 -12.69 5.51
CA ALA A 316 -2.72 -12.04 5.89
C ALA A 316 -3.05 -10.85 4.98
N ILE A 317 -2.05 -10.05 4.61
CA ILE A 317 -2.21 -8.95 3.66
C ILE A 317 -2.69 -9.49 2.30
N ILE A 318 -2.06 -10.54 1.78
CA ILE A 318 -2.44 -11.13 0.49
C ILE A 318 -3.88 -11.67 0.54
N GLU A 319 -4.22 -12.42 1.59
CA GLU A 319 -5.57 -12.97 1.78
C GLU A 319 -6.63 -11.85 1.94
N TYR A 320 -6.28 -10.77 2.63
CA TYR A 320 -7.12 -9.58 2.76
C TYR A 320 -7.39 -8.94 1.38
N LEU A 321 -6.34 -8.68 0.60
CA LEU A 321 -6.48 -8.07 -0.73
C LEU A 321 -7.37 -8.93 -1.64
N GLU A 322 -7.24 -10.25 -1.56
CA GLU A 322 -8.09 -11.18 -2.29
C GLU A 322 -9.56 -11.11 -1.88
N LYS A 323 -9.83 -11.21 -0.58
CA LYS A 323 -11.20 -11.27 -0.07
C LYS A 323 -11.95 -9.96 -0.22
N VAL A 324 -11.24 -8.82 -0.17
CA VAL A 324 -11.85 -7.49 -0.22
C VAL A 324 -11.92 -6.93 -1.64
N TYR A 325 -10.84 -7.09 -2.42
CA TYR A 325 -10.72 -6.45 -3.73
C TYR A 325 -10.71 -7.44 -4.89
N GLY A 326 -10.31 -8.70 -4.68
CA GLY A 326 -10.31 -9.71 -5.73
C GLY A 326 -11.71 -10.04 -6.23
N LEU A 327 -11.89 -10.11 -7.55
CA LEU A 327 -13.10 -10.68 -8.13
C LEU A 327 -12.88 -12.19 -8.39
N PRO A 328 -13.95 -13.01 -8.29
CA PRO A 328 -13.86 -14.42 -8.59
C PRO A 328 -13.42 -14.64 -10.04
N GLU A 329 -12.35 -15.40 -10.24
CA GLU A 329 -11.99 -15.92 -11.56
C GLU A 329 -12.69 -17.27 -11.78
N PRO A 330 -13.24 -17.53 -12.99
CA PRO A 330 -13.62 -18.88 -13.35
C PRO A 330 -12.38 -19.79 -13.30
N ASN A 331 -12.41 -20.82 -12.46
CA ASN A 331 -11.43 -21.92 -12.36
C ASN A 331 -10.11 -21.67 -11.59
N VAL A 332 -10.02 -20.64 -10.74
CA VAL A 332 -8.86 -20.49 -9.83
C VAL A 332 -9.25 -20.84 -8.39
N LYS A 333 -8.54 -21.81 -7.79
CA LYS A 333 -8.64 -22.08 -6.36
C LYS A 333 -7.79 -21.08 -5.61
N TYR A 334 -8.44 -20.22 -4.83
CA TYR A 334 -7.79 -19.34 -3.85
C TYR A 334 -7.22 -20.23 -2.74
N LEU A 335 -5.91 -20.15 -2.52
CA LEU A 335 -5.19 -20.93 -1.50
C LEU A 335 -5.44 -20.37 -0.10
#